data_AF-A0A1Q9TY43-F1
#
_entry.id   AF-A0A1Q9TY43-F1
#
_cell.length_a   1.000
_cell.length_b   1.000
_cell.length_c   1.000
_cell.angle_alpha   90.00
_cell.angle_beta   90.00
_cell.angle_gamma   90.00
#
_symmetry.space_group_name_H-M   'P 1'
#
loop_
_entity.id
_entity.type
_entity.pdbx_description
1 polymer ?
#
loop_
_entity_poly.entity_id
_entity_poly.type
_entity_poly.pdbx_seq_one_letter_code
_entity_poly.pdbx_strand_id
1 'polypeptide(L)'
;MVEEIAPPASEEQREATRTAVSQILSDTAQVVLRLPGGEEYQLDRDELRALLAIALARANGQSVSVISHDVMLSPQQAAELLGVSRPMVYRFIERGDVNATRVGTHWRLLAADVLALAERRTRLIDGVDTGLDQVADAMASSGRGAATKDGAKESWRAATPEQKEASLERVRRRTRSRRK
;
A
#
# COMPACT_ATOMS: atom_id res chain seq x y z
N MET A 1 -18.29 -1.91 14.32
CA MET A 1 -18.64 -3.05 13.44
C MET A 1 -17.76 -2.95 12.21
N VAL A 2 -17.23 -4.06 11.70
CA VAL A 2 -16.59 -4.09 10.39
C VAL A 2 -17.61 -4.73 9.46
N GLU A 3 -18.00 -4.02 8.42
CA GLU A 3 -18.87 -4.56 7.38
C GLU A 3 -18.03 -4.83 6.15
N GLU A 4 -18.01 -6.08 5.70
CA GLU A 4 -17.32 -6.49 4.49
C GLU A 4 -18.31 -6.53 3.33
N ILE A 5 -17.96 -5.85 2.25
CA ILE A 5 -18.74 -5.80 1.02
C ILE A 5 -17.98 -6.56 -0.06
N ALA A 6 -18.49 -7.73 -0.41
CA ALA A 6 -17.89 -8.58 -1.44
C ALA A 6 -18.05 -7.98 -2.86
N PRO A 7 -17.08 -8.21 -3.76
CA PRO A 7 -17.23 -7.82 -5.15
C PRO A 7 -18.39 -8.59 -5.81
N PRO A 8 -19.08 -8.00 -6.80
CA PRO A 8 -20.09 -8.71 -7.58
C PRO A 8 -19.48 -9.94 -8.26
N ALA A 9 -20.27 -11.01 -8.31
CA ALA A 9 -19.85 -12.33 -8.80
C ALA A 9 -19.70 -12.38 -10.33
N SER A 10 -20.42 -11.53 -11.08
CA SER A 10 -20.38 -11.51 -12.54
C SER A 10 -19.56 -10.34 -13.08
N GLU A 11 -18.85 -10.59 -14.18
CA GLU A 11 -18.09 -9.55 -14.90
C GLU A 11 -19.02 -8.49 -15.51
N GLU A 12 -20.22 -8.89 -15.94
CA GLU A 12 -21.24 -7.99 -16.47
C GLU A 12 -21.67 -6.94 -15.42
N GLN A 13 -21.88 -7.35 -14.16
CA GLN A 13 -22.19 -6.40 -13.08
C GLN A 13 -21.01 -5.50 -12.69
N ARG A 14 -19.76 -5.97 -12.88
CA ARG A 14 -18.57 -5.13 -12.67
C ARG A 14 -18.48 -4.04 -13.72
N GLU A 15 -18.67 -4.38 -14.99
CA GLU A 15 -18.62 -3.43 -16.09
C GLU A 15 -19.78 -2.43 -16.05
N ALA A 16 -20.98 -2.91 -15.69
CA ALA A 16 -22.14 -2.04 -15.45
C ALA A 16 -21.86 -1.04 -14.31
N THR A 17 -21.25 -1.50 -13.21
CA THR A 17 -20.87 -0.63 -12.08
C THR A 17 -19.83 0.41 -12.50
N ARG A 18 -18.80 0.01 -13.26
CA ARG A 18 -17.76 0.91 -13.79
C ARG A 18 -18.36 2.00 -14.69
N THR A 19 -19.28 1.60 -15.57
CA THR A 19 -19.98 2.53 -16.47
C THR A 19 -20.88 3.50 -15.71
N ALA A 20 -21.63 3.02 -14.71
CA ALA A 20 -22.46 3.89 -13.89
C ALA A 20 -21.62 4.92 -13.12
N VAL A 21 -20.49 4.50 -12.54
CA VAL A 21 -19.61 5.43 -11.82
C VAL A 21 -19.00 6.48 -12.77
N SER A 22 -18.55 6.09 -13.97
CA SER A 22 -17.96 7.05 -14.91
C SER A 22 -18.97 8.11 -15.35
N GLN A 23 -20.24 7.73 -15.57
CA GLN A 23 -21.33 8.67 -15.88
C GLN A 23 -21.60 9.62 -14.71
N ILE A 24 -21.70 9.10 -13.48
CA ILE A 24 -21.96 9.91 -12.26
C ILE A 24 -20.83 10.91 -12.00
N LEU A 25 -19.57 10.57 -12.33
CA LEU A 25 -18.43 11.47 -12.17
C LEU A 25 -18.32 12.53 -13.28
N SER A 26 -18.93 12.27 -14.45
CA SER A 26 -18.87 13.16 -15.61
C SER A 26 -19.92 14.28 -15.55
N ASP A 27 -21.03 14.05 -14.85
CA ASP A 27 -22.11 15.01 -14.62
C ASP A 27 -22.19 15.43 -13.14
N THR A 28 -22.84 16.57 -12.83
CA THR A 28 -23.27 16.89 -11.45
C THR A 28 -24.44 15.99 -11.04
N ALA A 29 -24.20 14.69 -10.97
CA ALA A 29 -25.18 13.70 -10.59
C ALA A 29 -25.52 13.85 -9.09
N GLN A 30 -26.82 13.80 -8.79
CA GLN A 30 -27.36 13.74 -7.44
C GLN A 30 -27.90 12.34 -7.19
N VAL A 31 -27.60 11.77 -6.03
CA VAL A 31 -28.15 10.47 -5.62
C VAL A 31 -29.14 10.69 -4.49
N VAL A 32 -30.35 10.18 -4.69
CA VAL A 32 -31.46 10.29 -3.73
C VAL A 32 -31.86 8.88 -3.31
N LEU A 33 -31.87 8.63 -2.01
CA LEU A 33 -32.39 7.43 -1.39
C LEU A 33 -33.89 7.60 -1.15
N ARG A 34 -34.70 6.77 -1.80
CA ARG A 34 -36.14 6.73 -1.55
C ARG A 34 -36.43 5.83 -0.36
N LEU A 35 -36.91 6.42 0.71
CA LEU A 35 -37.27 5.72 1.95
C LEU A 35 -38.60 4.97 1.77
N PRO A 36 -38.87 3.91 2.56
CA PRO A 36 -40.11 3.15 2.47
C PRO A 36 -41.39 3.99 2.63
N GLY A 37 -41.30 5.13 3.34
CA GLY A 37 -42.41 6.07 3.54
C GLY A 37 -42.66 7.04 2.38
N GLY A 38 -41.90 6.95 1.28
CA GLY A 38 -41.99 7.88 0.15
C GLY A 38 -41.19 9.18 0.35
N GLU A 39 -40.58 9.37 1.52
CA GLU A 39 -39.61 10.42 1.76
C GLU A 39 -38.34 10.19 0.94
N GLU A 40 -37.71 11.29 0.56
CA GLU A 40 -36.46 11.30 -0.19
C GLU A 40 -35.33 11.82 0.70
N TYR A 41 -34.25 11.06 0.80
CA TYR A 41 -33.02 11.49 1.44
C TYR A 41 -31.95 11.71 0.37
N GLN A 42 -31.52 12.96 0.22
CA GLN A 42 -30.45 13.30 -0.71
C GLN A 42 -29.10 13.08 -0.03
N LEU A 43 -28.24 12.27 -0.66
CA LEU A 43 -26.88 12.06 -0.19
C LEU A 43 -26.07 13.35 -0.38
N ASP A 44 -25.29 13.69 0.63
CA ASP A 44 -24.32 14.76 0.51
C ASP A 44 -23.13 14.35 -0.38
N ARG A 45 -22.20 15.28 -0.60
CA ARG A 45 -21.06 15.06 -1.49
C ARG A 45 -20.09 14.00 -0.96
N ASP A 46 -19.90 13.92 0.34
CA ASP A 46 -18.94 13.01 0.95
C ASP A 46 -19.52 11.60 1.08
N GLU A 47 -20.81 11.48 1.39
CA GLU A 47 -21.56 10.22 1.32
C GLU A 47 -21.57 9.66 -0.11
N LEU A 48 -21.80 10.51 -1.11
CA LEU A 48 -21.73 10.11 -2.52
C LEU A 48 -20.33 9.63 -2.90
N ARG A 49 -19.28 10.37 -2.50
CA ARG A 49 -17.89 9.96 -2.76
C ARG A 49 -17.56 8.62 -2.14
N ALA A 50 -17.97 8.39 -0.90
CA ALA A 50 -17.76 7.12 -0.21
C ALA A 50 -18.43 5.97 -0.96
N LEU A 51 -19.69 6.13 -1.38
CA LEU A 51 -20.40 5.12 -2.17
C LEU A 51 -19.74 4.84 -3.51
N LEU A 52 -19.27 5.87 -4.23
CA LEU A 52 -18.57 5.70 -5.50
C LEU A 52 -17.23 4.99 -5.32
N ALA A 53 -16.48 5.29 -4.25
CA ALA A 53 -15.24 4.60 -3.94
C ALA A 53 -15.47 3.10 -3.68
N ILE A 54 -16.51 2.76 -2.91
CA ILE A 54 -16.91 1.37 -2.67
C ILE A 54 -17.30 0.69 -4.00
N ALA A 55 -18.13 1.34 -4.81
CA ALA A 55 -18.60 0.81 -6.09
C ALA A 55 -17.43 0.53 -7.06
N LEU A 56 -16.46 1.45 -7.16
CA LEU A 56 -15.28 1.28 -8.02
C LEU A 56 -14.38 0.14 -7.56
N ALA A 57 -14.09 0.05 -6.26
CA ALA A 57 -13.28 -1.04 -5.72
C ALA A 57 -13.93 -2.39 -6.01
N ARG A 58 -15.25 -2.50 -5.82
CA ARG A 58 -16.02 -3.70 -6.16
C ARG A 58 -16.00 -4.02 -7.65
N ALA A 59 -16.15 -3.00 -8.52
CA ALA A 59 -16.05 -3.17 -9.97
C ALA A 59 -14.68 -3.69 -10.41
N ASN A 60 -13.62 -3.37 -9.66
CA ASN A 60 -12.27 -3.90 -9.87
C ASN A 60 -12.03 -5.27 -9.22
N GLY A 61 -13.08 -5.93 -8.71
CA GLY A 61 -12.98 -7.25 -8.09
C GLY A 61 -12.41 -7.24 -6.68
N GLN A 62 -12.33 -6.07 -6.04
CA GLN A 62 -11.77 -5.92 -4.69
C GLN A 62 -12.87 -6.03 -3.64
N SER A 63 -12.59 -6.72 -2.53
CA SER A 63 -13.40 -6.63 -1.31
C SER A 63 -13.19 -5.27 -0.64
N VAL A 64 -14.24 -4.71 -0.06
CA VAL A 64 -14.19 -3.43 0.66
C VAL A 64 -14.63 -3.65 2.11
N SER A 65 -13.88 -3.09 3.06
CA SER A 65 -14.25 -3.08 4.47
C SER A 65 -14.58 -1.65 4.90
N VAL A 66 -15.73 -1.45 5.53
CA VAL A 66 -16.12 -0.17 6.13
C VAL A 66 -15.94 -0.27 7.64
N ILE A 67 -15.21 0.70 8.19
CA ILE A 67 -14.91 0.78 9.63
C ILE A 67 -15.09 2.20 10.13
N SER A 68 -15.80 2.36 11.26
CA SER A 68 -15.89 3.63 11.95
C SER A 68 -14.58 3.94 12.68
N HIS A 69 -14.15 5.20 12.61
CA HIS A 69 -12.92 5.70 13.21
C HIS A 69 -12.90 5.53 14.74
N ASP A 70 -14.06 5.54 15.40
CA ASP A 70 -14.18 5.57 16.86
C ASP A 70 -14.20 4.17 17.50
N VAL A 71 -14.08 3.12 16.69
CA VAL A 71 -14.10 1.74 17.18
C VAL A 71 -12.75 1.37 17.77
N MET A 72 -12.77 0.76 18.96
CA MET A 72 -11.58 0.16 19.56
C MET A 72 -11.32 -1.23 18.99
N LEU A 73 -10.11 -1.43 18.48
CA LEU A 73 -9.64 -2.67 17.86
C LEU A 73 -8.74 -3.45 18.80
N SER A 74 -8.83 -4.78 18.73
CA SER A 74 -7.78 -5.65 19.25
C SER A 74 -6.52 -5.55 18.39
N PRO A 75 -5.33 -5.90 18.92
CA PRO A 75 -4.12 -6.02 18.12
C PRO A 75 -4.25 -6.99 16.94
N GLN A 76 -5.15 -7.96 17.03
CA GLN A 76 -5.41 -8.91 15.95
C GLN A 76 -6.19 -8.26 14.81
N GLN A 77 -7.29 -7.56 15.11
CA GLN A 77 -8.04 -6.80 14.12
C GLN A 77 -7.19 -5.70 13.47
N ALA A 78 -6.35 -5.02 14.27
CA ALA A 78 -5.40 -4.06 13.72
C ALA A 78 -4.38 -4.72 12.78
N ALA A 79 -3.94 -5.95 13.08
CA ALA A 79 -3.01 -6.69 12.22
C ALA A 79 -3.65 -7.05 10.87
N GLU A 80 -4.90 -7.50 10.90
CA GLU A 80 -5.71 -7.80 9.71
C GLU A 80 -5.88 -6.55 8.84
N LEU A 81 -6.26 -5.40 9.43
CA LEU A 81 -6.39 -4.14 8.70
C LEU A 81 -5.07 -3.63 8.11
N LEU A 82 -3.96 -3.82 8.82
CA LEU A 82 -2.64 -3.38 8.38
C LEU A 82 -1.97 -4.34 7.38
N GLY A 83 -2.53 -5.53 7.16
CA GLY A 83 -1.90 -6.57 6.36
C GLY A 83 -0.56 -7.06 6.93
N VAL A 84 -0.41 -7.09 8.26
CA VAL A 84 0.83 -7.48 8.96
C VAL A 84 0.58 -8.61 9.97
N SER A 85 1.66 -9.17 10.51
CA SER A 85 1.53 -10.14 11.61
C SER A 85 1.18 -9.45 12.93
N ARG A 86 0.41 -10.14 13.79
CA ARG A 86 0.05 -9.63 15.13
C ARG A 86 1.27 -9.21 15.98
N PRO A 87 2.41 -9.94 16.00
CA PRO A 87 3.63 -9.48 16.68
C PRO A 87 4.16 -8.14 16.14
N MET A 88 3.97 -7.83 14.86
CA MET A 88 4.38 -6.55 14.29
C MET A 88 3.55 -5.38 14.84
N VAL A 89 2.25 -5.60 15.10
CA VAL A 89 1.41 -4.59 15.77
C VAL A 89 1.92 -4.28 17.16
N TYR A 90 2.34 -5.30 17.93
CA TYR A 90 2.98 -5.06 19.24
C TYR A 90 4.26 -4.23 19.11
N ARG A 91 5.08 -4.48 18.08
CA ARG A 91 6.27 -3.64 17.83
C ARG A 91 5.91 -2.19 17.50
N PHE A 92 4.83 -1.94 16.76
CA PHE A 92 4.35 -0.57 16.51
C PHE A 92 3.92 0.11 17.80
N ILE A 93 3.22 -0.60 18.69
CA ILE A 93 2.84 -0.07 20.00
C ILE A 93 4.09 0.24 20.84
N GLU A 94 5.04 -0.70 20.93
CA GLU A 94 6.28 -0.54 21.70
C GLU A 94 7.14 0.64 21.23
N ARG A 95 7.13 0.91 19.91
CA ARG A 95 7.86 2.03 19.30
C ARG A 95 7.12 3.36 19.38
N GLY A 96 5.84 3.35 19.75
CA GLY A 96 4.97 4.53 19.70
C GLY A 96 4.51 4.92 18.29
N ASP A 97 4.61 4.01 17.32
CA ASP A 97 4.16 4.25 15.94
C ASP A 97 2.62 4.32 15.83
N VAL A 98 1.93 3.73 16.80
CA VAL A 98 0.47 3.74 16.97
C VAL A 98 0.11 3.79 18.45
N ASN A 99 -0.89 4.60 18.80
CA ASN A 99 -1.39 4.67 20.17
C ASN A 99 -2.17 3.39 20.52
N ALA A 100 -1.97 2.91 21.74
CA ALA A 100 -2.76 1.83 22.30
C ALA A 100 -2.99 2.05 23.79
N THR A 101 -4.19 1.70 24.24
CA THR A 101 -4.62 1.79 25.63
C THR A 101 -4.88 0.40 26.17
N ARG A 102 -4.54 0.15 27.44
CA ARG A 102 -4.93 -1.08 28.12
C ARG A 102 -6.35 -0.97 28.66
N VAL A 103 -7.19 -1.94 28.33
CA VAL A 103 -8.52 -2.13 28.92
C VAL A 103 -8.51 -3.47 29.64
N GLY A 104 -8.37 -3.42 30.97
CA GLY A 104 -8.03 -4.59 31.77
C GLY A 104 -6.68 -5.17 31.35
N THR A 105 -6.67 -6.46 30.98
CA THR A 105 -5.45 -7.18 30.56
C THR A 105 -5.13 -7.04 29.07
N HIS A 106 -6.05 -6.51 28.26
CA HIS A 106 -5.93 -6.49 26.81
C HIS A 106 -5.60 -5.09 26.27
N TRP A 107 -4.74 -5.05 25.25
CA TRP A 107 -4.51 -3.82 24.47
C TRP A 107 -5.68 -3.53 23.54
N ARG A 108 -5.95 -2.24 23.36
CA ARG A 108 -6.94 -1.70 22.43
C ARG A 108 -6.34 -0.53 21.67
N LEU A 109 -6.59 -0.47 20.36
CA LEU A 109 -6.13 0.59 19.47
C LEU A 109 -7.34 1.30 18.87
N LEU A 110 -7.33 2.62 18.77
CA LEU A 110 -8.41 3.34 18.07
C LEU A 110 -8.28 3.08 16.56
N ALA A 111 -9.39 2.78 15.88
CA ALA A 111 -9.36 2.52 14.44
C ALA A 111 -8.76 3.69 13.66
N ALA A 112 -9.05 4.94 14.05
CA ALA A 112 -8.44 6.13 13.48
C ALA A 112 -6.90 6.10 13.50
N ASP A 113 -6.30 5.71 14.63
CA ASP A 113 -4.83 5.66 14.77
C ASP A 113 -4.22 4.56 13.91
N VAL A 114 -4.90 3.42 13.79
CA VAL A 114 -4.49 2.30 12.93
C VAL A 114 -4.55 2.68 11.45
N LEU A 115 -5.63 3.32 11.02
CA LEU A 115 -5.79 3.80 9.64
C LEU A 115 -4.74 4.87 9.29
N ALA A 116 -4.47 5.80 10.22
CA ALA A 116 -3.41 6.80 10.03
C ALA A 116 -2.02 6.15 9.90
N LEU A 117 -1.74 5.06 10.63
CA LEU A 117 -0.51 4.29 10.44
C LEU A 117 -0.48 3.59 9.07
N ALA A 118 -1.59 3.00 8.63
CA ALA A 118 -1.70 2.37 7.32
C ALA A 118 -1.37 3.37 6.20
N GLU A 119 -1.98 4.56 6.25
CA GLU A 119 -1.77 5.60 5.26
C GLU A 119 -0.33 6.12 5.24
N ARG A 120 0.31 6.30 6.40
CA ARG A 120 1.74 6.65 6.49
C ARG A 120 2.61 5.58 5.83
N ARG A 121 2.27 4.29 5.99
CA ARG A 121 3.02 3.17 5.41
C ARG A 121 2.85 3.09 3.89
N THR A 122 1.63 3.26 3.38
CA THR A 122 1.38 3.27 1.93
C THR A 122 2.12 4.41 1.25
N ARG A 123 2.08 5.63 1.83
CA ARG A 123 2.83 6.78 1.29
C ARG A 123 4.35 6.53 1.22
N LEU A 124 4.91 5.78 2.17
CA LEU A 124 6.33 5.41 2.14
C LEU A 124 6.63 4.37 1.06
N ILE A 125 5.72 3.44 0.80
CA ILE A 125 5.88 2.42 -0.27
C ILE A 125 5.79 3.10 -1.64
N ASP A 126 4.77 3.91 -1.88
CA ASP A 126 4.57 4.61 -3.16
C ASP A 126 5.73 5.57 -3.48
N GLY A 127 6.29 6.22 -2.45
CA GLY A 127 7.46 7.07 -2.60
C GLY A 127 8.76 6.31 -2.92
N VAL A 128 8.87 5.05 -2.52
CA VAL A 128 10.01 4.18 -2.82
C VAL A 128 9.92 3.63 -4.25
N ASP A 129 8.73 3.22 -4.71
CA ASP A 129 8.53 2.77 -6.09
C ASP A 129 8.80 3.90 -7.08
N THR A 130 8.27 5.09 -6.82
CA THR A 130 8.56 6.29 -7.63
C THR A 130 10.06 6.63 -7.65
N GLY A 131 10.74 6.45 -6.51
CA GLY A 131 12.19 6.67 -6.42
C GLY A 131 13.01 5.62 -7.16
N LEU A 132 12.58 4.35 -7.16
CA LEU A 132 13.24 3.27 -7.90
C LEU A 132 13.05 3.42 -9.42
N ASP A 133 11.85 3.82 -9.86
CA ASP A 133 11.57 4.09 -11.27
C ASP A 133 12.39 5.28 -11.77
N GLN A 134 12.51 6.35 -10.99
CA GLN A 134 13.38 7.49 -11.33
C GLN A 134 14.86 7.11 -11.38
N VAL A 135 15.33 6.21 -10.50
CA VAL A 135 16.70 5.70 -10.53
C VAL A 135 16.91 4.77 -11.73
N ALA A 136 15.93 3.95 -12.08
CA ALA A 136 15.96 3.09 -13.26
C ALA A 136 16.00 3.93 -14.55
N ASP A 137 15.17 4.96 -14.65
CA ASP A 137 15.13 5.91 -15.77
C ASP A 137 16.43 6.73 -15.85
N ALA A 138 16.95 7.21 -14.72
CA ALA A 138 18.24 7.91 -14.68
C ALA A 138 19.41 7.00 -15.06
N MET A 139 19.34 5.70 -14.76
CA MET A 139 20.33 4.71 -15.19
C MET A 139 20.18 4.35 -16.67
N ALA A 140 18.97 4.36 -17.22
CA ALA A 140 18.72 4.15 -18.64
C ALA A 140 19.16 5.37 -19.49
N SER A 141 18.97 6.59 -18.99
CA SER A 141 19.37 7.83 -19.67
C SER A 141 20.87 8.14 -19.55
N SER A 142 21.52 7.66 -18.48
CA SER A 142 22.97 7.82 -18.28
C SER A 142 23.69 6.62 -18.88
N GLY A 143 23.78 6.59 -20.21
CA GLY A 143 24.46 5.55 -20.99
C GLY A 143 25.84 5.20 -20.45
N ARG A 144 25.91 4.16 -19.62
CA ARG A 144 27.12 3.40 -19.33
C ARG A 144 26.93 2.04 -19.97
N GLY A 145 27.69 1.79 -21.04
CA GLY A 145 27.72 0.49 -21.70
C GLY A 145 27.80 -0.63 -20.66
N ALA A 146 26.76 -1.46 -20.64
CA ALA A 146 26.69 -2.60 -19.74
C ALA A 146 27.79 -3.58 -20.13
N ALA A 147 28.86 -3.62 -19.33
CA ALA A 147 29.70 -4.80 -19.26
C ALA A 147 28.78 -5.94 -18.76
N THR A 148 28.38 -6.81 -19.68
CA THR A 148 27.50 -7.94 -19.37
C THR A 148 28.18 -8.82 -18.32
N LYS A 149 27.37 -9.48 -17.47
CA LYS A 149 27.88 -10.41 -16.43
C LYS A 149 28.81 -11.49 -17.02
N ASP A 150 28.65 -11.82 -18.30
CA ASP A 150 29.47 -12.82 -19.00
C ASP A 150 30.86 -12.29 -19.37
N GLY A 151 30.98 -11.06 -19.85
CA GLY A 151 32.28 -10.45 -20.13
C GLY A 151 33.14 -10.25 -18.87
N ALA A 152 32.49 -9.98 -17.72
CA ALA A 152 33.19 -9.91 -16.44
C ALA A 152 33.75 -11.28 -15.99
N LYS A 153 33.01 -12.37 -16.22
CA LYS A 153 33.46 -13.74 -15.92
C LYS A 153 34.61 -14.19 -16.81
N GLU A 154 34.60 -13.83 -18.10
CA GLU A 154 35.68 -14.18 -19.02
C GLU A 154 36.97 -13.43 -18.71
N SER A 155 36.89 -12.13 -18.41
CA SER A 155 38.09 -11.37 -18.00
C SER A 155 38.70 -11.89 -16.69
N TRP A 156 37.87 -12.38 -15.75
CA TRP A 156 38.35 -13.02 -14.53
C TRP A 156 39.07 -14.35 -14.82
N ARG A 157 38.62 -15.13 -15.81
CA ARG A 157 39.30 -16.38 -16.18
C ARG A 157 40.66 -16.12 -16.85
N ALA A 158 40.76 -15.07 -17.66
CA ALA A 158 41.98 -14.71 -18.39
C ALA A 158 43.02 -13.91 -17.57
N ALA A 159 42.65 -13.36 -16.42
CA ALA A 159 43.55 -12.53 -15.60
C ALA A 159 44.63 -13.34 -14.87
N THR A 160 45.84 -12.77 -14.77
CA THR A 160 46.96 -13.33 -14.02
C THR A 160 46.69 -13.30 -12.50
N PRO A 161 47.37 -14.14 -11.69
CA PRO A 161 47.20 -14.14 -10.23
C PRO A 161 47.38 -12.76 -9.59
N GLU A 162 48.36 -11.98 -10.04
CA GLU A 162 48.63 -10.62 -9.55
C GLU A 162 47.49 -9.64 -9.86
N GLN A 163 46.87 -9.77 -11.04
CA GLN A 163 45.72 -8.93 -11.46
C GLN A 163 44.46 -9.27 -10.67
N LYS A 164 44.29 -10.54 -10.28
CA LYS A 164 43.19 -11.00 -9.41
C LYS A 164 43.34 -10.47 -7.99
N GLU A 165 44.55 -10.53 -7.42
CA GLU A 165 44.87 -10.01 -6.09
C GLU A 165 44.59 -8.50 -6.00
N ALA A 166 45.08 -7.71 -6.97
CA ALA A 166 44.84 -6.27 -7.03
C ALA A 166 43.34 -5.89 -7.19
N SER A 167 42.56 -6.76 -7.85
CA SER A 167 41.11 -6.56 -8.00
C SER A 167 40.35 -6.89 -6.72
N LEU A 168 40.75 -7.95 -6.00
CA LEU A 168 40.19 -8.29 -4.68
C LEU A 168 40.54 -7.22 -3.63
N GLU A 169 41.74 -6.64 -3.67
CA GLU A 169 42.15 -5.58 -2.75
C GLU A 169 41.34 -4.29 -2.94
N ARG A 170 41.01 -3.94 -4.19
CA ARG A 170 40.09 -2.82 -4.50
C ARG A 170 38.69 -3.05 -3.93
N VAL A 171 38.16 -4.27 -4.02
CA VAL A 171 36.86 -4.63 -3.42
C VAL A 171 36.91 -4.55 -1.90
N ARG A 172 37.98 -5.07 -1.27
CA ARG A 172 38.18 -5.02 0.20
C ARG A 172 38.31 -3.58 0.73
N ARG A 173 38.98 -2.68 0.01
CA ARG A 173 39.03 -1.25 0.37
C ARG A 173 37.65 -0.59 0.30
N ARG A 174 36.86 -0.93 -0.72
CA ARG A 174 35.52 -0.37 -0.93
C ARG A 174 34.51 -0.84 0.12
N THR A 175 34.61 -2.07 0.62
CA THR A 175 33.73 -2.58 1.69
C THR A 175 34.11 -2.05 3.07
N ARG A 176 35.38 -1.76 3.34
CA ARG A 176 35.82 -1.11 4.58
C ARG A 176 35.39 0.36 4.68
N SER A 177 35.33 1.08 3.57
CA SER A 177 34.88 2.49 3.51
C SER A 177 33.38 2.68 3.75
N ARG A 178 32.56 1.62 3.67
CA ARG A 178 31.09 1.68 3.78
C ARG A 178 30.55 1.33 5.17
N ARG A 179 31.46 1.02 6.12
CA ARG A 179 31.16 0.65 7.51
C ARG A 179 31.62 1.70 8.53
N LYS A 180 31.95 2.91 8.08
CA LYS A 180 32.29 4.07 8.91
C LYS A 180 31.32 5.20 8.65
#